data_AF-A0A9D4D3B3-F1
#
_entry.id   AF-A0A9D4D3B3-F1
#
_cell.length_a   1.000
_cell.length_b   1.000
_cell.length_c   1.000
_cell.angle_alpha   90.00
_cell.angle_beta   90.00
_cell.angle_gamma   90.00
#
_symmetry.space_group_name_H-M   'P 1'
#
loop_
_entity.id
_entity.type
_entity.pdbx_description
1 polymer ?
#
loop_
_entity_poly.entity_id
_entity_poly.type
_entity_poly.pdbx_seq_one_letter_code
_entity_poly.pdbx_strand_id
1 'polypeptide(L)'
;MLDPDIDVPLERLYVPPSIQELKRGQKDRHGRSEIDTTSRVKTDVSFYRELLHYHGNPVNKIYIEGDPGCGKTTFLSKLVLDWCTAHSENGASTLEKLTSKATTRSMKSNPTYFSDLDTLRDYTFLFFVSLRDYSGSMCNVSQMVEDAIKRNKLPWDDSVWKHKCIILTDAADEWHHPDIPFPPPCESTCKCRKDRSMPLYLQRTNITNIITARPWKLANLSMSDTLTRMFEISGVINYKTLAENVITVLAEKDGISKNDQKCNCIDFFDKIKTERLQNLITVPAVCVQLVHQFYVWRLIEGSLCAIYINMLDMHIAKGLQKLQIEEFDTEEICVTDITPIIGTETTEYLRAHWTLVRSAKCACV
;
A
#
# COMPACT_ATOMS: atom_id res chain seq x y z
N MET A 1 -1.92 11.60 -13.72
CA MET A 1 -2.80 10.44 -13.52
C MET A 1 -3.18 9.94 -14.90
N LEU A 2 -3.39 8.63 -15.07
CA LEU A 2 -3.97 8.10 -16.31
C LEU A 2 -5.34 8.77 -16.51
N ASP A 3 -5.71 8.98 -17.77
CA ASP A 3 -7.02 9.48 -18.16
C ASP A 3 -8.12 8.63 -17.49
N PRO A 4 -9.06 9.22 -16.71
CA PRO A 4 -10.10 8.48 -15.99
C PRO A 4 -11.01 7.64 -16.90
N ASP A 5 -11.00 7.90 -18.21
CA ASP A 5 -11.75 7.11 -19.21
C ASP A 5 -11.06 5.79 -19.60
N ILE A 6 -9.87 5.50 -19.05
CA ILE A 6 -9.16 4.24 -19.27
C ILE A 6 -9.63 3.19 -18.25
N ASP A 7 -10.67 2.43 -18.60
CA ASP A 7 -11.08 1.24 -17.85
C ASP A 7 -10.15 0.06 -18.16
N VAL A 8 -9.14 -0.13 -17.33
CA VAL A 8 -8.15 -1.22 -17.47
C VAL A 8 -8.31 -2.20 -16.32
N PRO A 9 -8.57 -3.49 -16.62
CA PRO A 9 -8.64 -4.52 -15.60
C PRO A 9 -7.37 -4.57 -14.76
N LEU A 10 -7.53 -4.68 -13.44
CA LEU A 10 -6.42 -4.67 -12.47
C LEU A 10 -5.34 -5.70 -12.84
N GLU A 11 -5.71 -6.87 -13.33
CA GLU A 11 -4.84 -7.96 -13.72
C GLU A 11 -3.87 -7.60 -14.84
N ARG A 12 -4.21 -6.60 -15.67
CA ARG A 12 -3.33 -6.12 -16.74
C ARG A 12 -2.17 -5.28 -16.20
N LEU A 13 -2.37 -4.60 -15.08
CA LEU A 13 -1.38 -3.69 -14.48
C LEU A 13 -0.75 -4.26 -13.21
N TYR A 14 -1.40 -5.23 -12.58
CA TYR A 14 -0.98 -5.77 -11.31
C TYR A 14 0.37 -6.47 -11.41
N VAL A 15 1.31 -6.01 -10.58
CA VAL A 15 2.57 -6.69 -10.29
C VAL A 15 2.60 -6.97 -8.79
N PRO A 16 2.95 -8.19 -8.36
CA PRO A 16 3.04 -8.51 -6.94
C PRO A 16 3.93 -7.53 -6.18
N PRO A 17 3.48 -7.02 -5.02
CA PRO A 17 4.31 -6.21 -4.16
C PRO A 17 5.40 -7.04 -3.48
N SER A 18 6.53 -6.41 -3.14
CA SER A 18 7.50 -6.99 -2.21
C SER A 18 6.94 -6.84 -0.81
N ILE A 19 6.58 -7.97 -0.19
CA ILE A 19 6.01 -8.04 1.15
C ILE A 19 6.99 -8.78 2.05
N GLN A 20 7.48 -8.12 3.09
CA GLN A 20 8.43 -8.72 4.04
C GLN A 20 7.84 -8.74 5.43
N GLU A 21 8.01 -9.86 6.15
CA GLU A 21 7.64 -9.91 7.57
C GLU A 21 8.65 -9.12 8.41
N LEU A 22 8.13 -8.27 9.29
CA LEU A 22 8.90 -7.55 10.29
C LEU A 22 8.99 -8.39 11.56
N LYS A 23 10.20 -8.56 12.09
CA LYS A 23 10.34 -9.26 13.37
C LYS A 23 9.95 -8.34 14.52
N ARG A 24 9.44 -8.94 15.59
CA ARG A 24 9.26 -8.24 16.87
C ARG A 24 10.63 -7.94 17.46
N GLY A 25 10.83 -6.70 17.87
CA GLY A 25 11.94 -6.32 18.74
C GLY A 25 11.76 -6.93 20.13
N GLN A 26 12.85 -6.91 20.91
CA GLN A 26 12.82 -7.40 22.29
C GLN A 26 11.82 -6.58 23.12
N LYS A 27 11.16 -7.24 24.07
CA LYS A 27 10.29 -6.58 25.05
C LYS A 27 11.14 -5.67 25.95
N ASP A 28 10.70 -4.43 26.11
CA ASP A 28 11.28 -3.52 27.10
C ASP A 28 10.98 -3.99 28.53
N ARG A 29 11.57 -3.32 29.53
CA ARG A 29 11.38 -3.63 30.96
C ARG A 29 9.92 -3.47 31.43
N HIS A 30 9.03 -2.89 30.61
CA HIS A 30 7.61 -2.71 30.88
C HIS A 30 6.73 -3.73 30.11
N GLY A 31 7.35 -4.72 29.45
CA GLY A 31 6.66 -5.79 28.74
C GLY A 31 6.10 -5.38 27.38
N ARG A 32 6.43 -4.20 26.86
CA ARG A 32 6.07 -3.74 25.51
C ARG A 32 7.12 -4.23 24.53
N SER A 33 6.73 -5.02 23.52
CA SER A 33 7.61 -5.29 22.39
C SER A 33 7.53 -4.13 21.42
N GLU A 34 8.61 -3.36 21.28
CA GLU A 34 8.77 -2.50 20.12
C GLU A 34 8.92 -3.37 18.88
N ILE A 35 8.34 -2.95 17.76
CA ILE A 35 8.59 -3.60 16.47
C ILE A 35 9.99 -3.18 16.03
N ASP A 36 10.88 -4.15 15.83
CA ASP A 36 12.20 -3.86 15.31
C ASP A 36 12.10 -3.74 13.78
N THR A 37 11.76 -2.53 13.34
CA THR A 37 11.72 -2.13 11.93
C THR A 37 13.07 -2.29 11.20
N THR A 38 14.17 -2.51 11.94
CA THR A 38 15.49 -2.77 11.36
C THR A 38 15.74 -4.26 11.09
N SER A 39 14.95 -5.16 11.68
CA SER A 39 15.11 -6.61 11.54
C SER A 39 14.04 -7.24 10.63
N ARG A 40 14.28 -7.14 9.31
CA ARG A 40 13.42 -7.73 8.28
C ARG A 40 13.74 -9.20 8.06
N VAL A 41 12.71 -10.03 7.85
CA VAL A 41 12.91 -11.35 7.24
C VAL A 41 13.24 -11.12 5.76
N LYS A 42 14.38 -11.64 5.29
CA LYS A 42 14.91 -11.35 3.94
C LYS A 42 14.09 -11.93 2.78
N THR A 43 13.10 -12.77 3.07
CA THR A 43 12.33 -13.49 2.05
C THR A 43 10.98 -12.83 1.87
N ASP A 44 10.63 -12.51 0.63
CA ASP A 44 9.30 -11.99 0.28
C ASP A 44 8.23 -13.07 0.49
N VAL A 45 7.12 -12.66 1.11
CA VAL A 45 5.91 -13.47 1.21
C VAL A 45 5.38 -13.72 -0.18
N SER A 46 5.30 -14.99 -0.54
CA SER A 46 4.96 -15.42 -1.90
C SER A 46 3.60 -16.09 -1.99
N PHE A 47 2.97 -16.42 -0.86
CA PHE A 47 1.72 -17.18 -0.80
C PHE A 47 0.73 -16.60 0.19
N TYR A 48 -0.58 -16.74 -0.06
CA TYR A 48 -1.62 -16.34 0.88
C TYR A 48 -1.53 -17.11 2.19
N ARG A 49 -1.14 -18.39 2.15
CA ARG A 49 -0.89 -19.20 3.34
C ARG A 49 0.16 -18.58 4.25
N GLU A 50 1.24 -18.05 3.69
CA GLU A 50 2.32 -17.41 4.46
C GLU A 50 1.88 -16.11 5.11
N LEU A 51 0.90 -15.42 4.52
CA LEU A 51 0.32 -14.21 5.09
C LEU A 51 -0.72 -14.54 6.18
N LEU A 52 -1.65 -15.44 5.86
CA LEU A 52 -2.86 -15.71 6.64
C LEU A 52 -2.67 -16.75 7.75
N HIS A 53 -1.61 -17.56 7.69
CA HIS A 53 -1.33 -18.60 8.68
C HIS A 53 0.06 -18.44 9.32
N TYR A 54 0.17 -18.86 10.58
CA TYR A 54 1.42 -18.92 11.33
C TYR A 54 1.51 -20.25 12.07
N HIS A 55 2.55 -21.05 11.80
CA HIS A 55 2.69 -22.43 12.28
C HIS A 55 1.42 -23.27 12.06
N GLY A 56 0.77 -23.11 10.90
CA GLY A 56 -0.45 -23.83 10.53
C GLY A 56 -1.75 -23.27 11.14
N ASN A 57 -1.69 -22.26 11.99
CA ASN A 57 -2.88 -21.65 12.61
C ASN A 57 -3.26 -20.34 11.90
N PRO A 58 -4.55 -20.03 11.72
CA PRO A 58 -4.99 -18.73 11.21
C PRO A 58 -4.48 -17.58 12.09
N VAL A 59 -4.04 -16.50 11.46
CA VAL A 59 -3.62 -15.27 12.12
C VAL A 59 -4.86 -14.40 12.36
N ASN A 60 -5.02 -13.85 13.56
CA ASN A 60 -6.19 -13.02 13.89
C ASN A 60 -6.01 -11.56 13.45
N LYS A 61 -4.76 -11.06 13.49
CA LYS A 61 -4.42 -9.68 13.17
C LYS A 61 -3.13 -9.60 12.36
N ILE A 62 -3.22 -8.93 11.22
CA ILE A 62 -2.14 -8.70 10.28
C ILE A 62 -2.06 -7.19 10.06
N TYR A 63 -0.94 -6.59 10.45
CA TYR A 63 -0.65 -5.20 10.12
C TYR A 63 0.27 -5.16 8.91
N ILE A 64 -0.05 -4.34 7.93
CA ILE A 64 0.77 -4.12 6.74
C ILE A 64 1.13 -2.65 6.67
N GLU A 65 2.39 -2.34 6.93
CA GLU A 65 2.93 -1.01 6.76
C GLU A 65 3.49 -0.81 5.34
N GLY A 66 3.72 0.44 5.00
CA GLY A 66 4.41 0.79 3.76
C GLY A 66 4.27 2.27 3.47
N ASP A 67 5.23 2.81 2.74
CA ASP A 67 5.23 4.23 2.39
C ASP A 67 4.09 4.58 1.42
N PRO A 68 3.77 5.88 1.25
CA PRO A 68 2.79 6.32 0.28
C PRO A 68 3.08 5.80 -1.14
N GLY A 69 2.04 5.38 -1.86
CA GLY A 69 2.19 4.92 -3.24
C GLY A 69 2.85 3.55 -3.42
N CYS A 70 3.23 2.85 -2.35
CA CYS A 70 3.89 1.54 -2.44
C CYS A 70 2.96 0.39 -2.88
N GLY A 71 1.64 0.62 -2.95
CA GLY A 71 0.66 -0.35 -3.46
C GLY A 71 -0.18 -1.08 -2.41
N LYS A 72 -0.27 -0.57 -1.16
CA LYS A 72 -1.11 -1.17 -0.09
C LYS A 72 -2.57 -1.40 -0.52
N THR A 73 -3.25 -0.34 -0.99
CA THR A 73 -4.64 -0.44 -1.47
C THR A 73 -4.76 -1.39 -2.66
N THR A 74 -3.85 -1.30 -3.64
CA THR A 74 -3.81 -2.19 -4.81
C THR A 74 -3.65 -3.66 -4.42
N PHE A 75 -2.81 -3.95 -3.43
CA PHE A 75 -2.64 -5.29 -2.87
C PHE A 75 -3.93 -5.82 -2.26
N LEU A 76 -4.61 -5.02 -1.43
CA LEU A 76 -5.89 -5.42 -0.84
C LEU A 76 -6.96 -5.64 -1.92
N SER A 77 -7.05 -4.75 -2.94
CA SER A 77 -7.98 -4.93 -4.07
C SER A 77 -7.72 -6.22 -4.84
N LYS A 78 -6.44 -6.60 -5.03
CA LYS A 78 -6.11 -7.88 -5.65
C LYS A 78 -6.52 -9.07 -4.78
N LEU A 79 -6.37 -8.98 -3.45
CA LEU A 79 -6.83 -10.02 -2.53
C LEU A 79 -8.36 -10.21 -2.64
N VAL A 80 -9.13 -9.12 -2.71
CA VAL A 80 -10.59 -9.20 -2.94
C VAL A 80 -10.90 -9.94 -4.24
N LEU A 81 -10.25 -9.55 -5.34
CA LEU A 81 -10.43 -10.16 -6.65
C LEU A 81 -10.08 -11.66 -6.64
N ASP A 82 -8.99 -12.04 -5.98
CA ASP A 82 -8.55 -13.44 -5.85
C ASP A 82 -9.51 -14.25 -4.99
N TRP A 83 -10.04 -13.67 -3.92
CA TRP A 83 -11.06 -14.29 -3.10
C TRP A 83 -12.35 -14.54 -3.90
N CYS A 84 -12.81 -13.55 -4.68
CA CYS A 84 -13.95 -13.71 -5.60
C CYS A 84 -13.69 -14.81 -6.63
N THR A 85 -12.47 -14.84 -7.19
CA THR A 85 -12.06 -15.86 -8.18
C THR A 85 -12.09 -17.26 -7.59
N ALA A 86 -11.57 -17.43 -6.36
CA ALA A 86 -11.53 -18.71 -5.65
C ALA A 86 -12.93 -19.29 -5.37
N HIS A 87 -13.93 -18.42 -5.19
CA HIS A 87 -15.32 -18.78 -4.87
C HIS A 87 -16.26 -18.81 -6.09
N SER A 88 -15.81 -18.37 -7.26
CA SER A 88 -16.63 -18.45 -8.47
C SER A 88 -16.74 -19.90 -8.99
N GLU A 89 -17.91 -20.29 -9.48
CA GLU A 89 -18.17 -21.64 -10.05
C GLU A 89 -17.26 -21.95 -11.26
N ASN A 90 -16.82 -20.91 -11.98
CA ASN A 90 -15.86 -21.00 -13.08
C ASN A 90 -14.39 -20.86 -12.65
N GLY A 91 -14.12 -20.63 -11.36
CA GLY A 91 -12.80 -20.35 -10.81
C GLY A 91 -11.78 -21.45 -11.10
N ALA A 92 -12.21 -22.72 -11.11
CA ALA A 92 -11.36 -23.85 -11.49
C ALA A 92 -10.89 -23.76 -12.96
N SER A 93 -11.79 -23.39 -13.89
CA SER A 93 -11.46 -23.23 -15.31
C SER A 93 -10.61 -21.98 -15.61
N THR A 94 -10.77 -20.91 -14.82
CA THR A 94 -9.96 -19.69 -14.90
C THR A 94 -8.56 -19.92 -14.33
N LEU A 95 -8.44 -20.68 -13.23
CA LEU A 95 -7.17 -21.08 -12.63
C LEU A 95 -6.37 -21.97 -13.59
N GLU A 96 -7.00 -22.92 -14.27
CA GLU A 96 -6.38 -23.72 -15.34
C GLU A 96 -5.96 -22.88 -16.55
N LYS A 97 -6.75 -21.88 -16.95
CA LYS A 97 -6.38 -20.96 -18.06
C LYS A 97 -5.23 -20.02 -17.71
N LEU A 98 -5.15 -19.54 -16.47
CA LEU A 98 -4.07 -18.69 -15.97
C LEU A 98 -2.76 -19.48 -15.82
N THR A 99 -2.83 -20.71 -15.33
CA THR A 99 -1.67 -21.61 -15.21
C THR A 99 -1.20 -22.14 -16.57
N SER A 100 -2.11 -22.47 -17.49
CA SER A 100 -1.75 -22.96 -18.85
C SER A 100 -1.17 -21.89 -19.77
N LYS A 101 -1.64 -20.62 -19.69
CA LYS A 101 -0.99 -19.50 -20.42
C LYS A 101 0.42 -19.20 -19.93
N ALA A 102 0.71 -19.47 -18.65
CA ALA A 102 2.07 -19.35 -18.11
C ALA A 102 3.00 -20.46 -18.63
N THR A 103 2.47 -21.64 -18.98
CA THR A 103 3.29 -22.79 -19.43
C THR A 103 3.72 -22.69 -20.90
N THR A 104 3.04 -21.91 -21.74
CA THR A 104 3.41 -21.74 -23.17
C THR A 104 4.43 -20.63 -23.45
N ARG A 105 4.83 -19.83 -22.46
CA ARG A 105 5.98 -18.92 -22.59
C ARG A 105 7.19 -19.55 -21.90
N SER A 106 8.01 -20.24 -22.70
CA SER A 106 9.37 -20.65 -22.34
C SER A 106 10.19 -19.42 -21.88
N MET A 107 10.19 -19.14 -20.57
CA MET A 107 11.22 -18.40 -19.87
C MET A 107 11.29 -18.90 -18.41
N LYS A 108 12.52 -19.10 -17.95
CA LYS A 108 12.97 -19.45 -16.59
C LYS A 108 11.95 -19.07 -15.50
N SER A 109 11.56 -20.06 -14.71
CA SER A 109 10.63 -20.03 -13.57
C SER A 109 10.64 -18.71 -12.78
N ASN A 110 9.71 -17.80 -13.12
CA ASN A 110 9.31 -16.75 -12.19
C ASN A 110 8.51 -17.41 -11.06
N PRO A 111 8.71 -17.02 -9.78
CA PRO A 111 7.84 -17.47 -8.71
C PRO A 111 6.41 -17.04 -9.03
N THR A 112 5.46 -17.98 -8.99
CA THR A 112 4.03 -17.65 -9.03
C THR A 112 3.64 -17.11 -7.65
N TYR A 113 3.64 -15.79 -7.50
CA TYR A 113 3.18 -15.13 -6.28
C TYR A 113 1.66 -15.27 -6.15
N PHE A 114 1.20 -15.56 -4.93
CA PHE A 114 -0.21 -15.62 -4.52
C PHE A 114 -1.07 -16.53 -5.42
N SER A 115 -0.49 -17.65 -5.89
CA SER A 115 -1.21 -18.63 -6.71
C SER A 115 -2.00 -19.66 -5.90
N ASP A 116 -1.81 -19.72 -4.58
CA ASP A 116 -2.47 -20.63 -3.65
C ASP A 116 -3.88 -20.18 -3.26
N LEU A 117 -4.73 -19.92 -4.26
CA LEU A 117 -6.09 -19.41 -4.07
C LEU A 117 -6.97 -20.32 -3.22
N ASP A 118 -6.65 -21.61 -3.12
CA ASP A 118 -7.37 -22.55 -2.25
C ASP A 118 -7.33 -22.13 -0.77
N THR A 119 -6.26 -21.44 -0.33
CA THR A 119 -6.21 -20.90 1.04
C THR A 119 -7.28 -19.83 1.29
N LEU A 120 -7.72 -19.10 0.25
CA LEU A 120 -8.79 -18.11 0.39
C LEU A 120 -10.17 -18.77 0.53
N ARG A 121 -10.36 -20.01 0.05
CA ARG A 121 -11.61 -20.77 0.17
C ARG A 121 -11.98 -21.13 1.60
N ASP A 122 -11.01 -21.11 2.51
CA ASP A 122 -11.24 -21.31 3.93
C ASP A 122 -12.08 -20.18 4.55
N TYR A 123 -12.16 -19.02 3.89
CA TYR A 123 -12.84 -17.83 4.38
C TYR A 123 -14.15 -17.61 3.63
N THR A 124 -15.27 -17.83 4.30
CA THR A 124 -16.62 -17.73 3.73
C THR A 124 -17.02 -16.30 3.39
N PHE A 125 -16.52 -15.32 4.14
CA PHE A 125 -16.84 -13.91 3.92
C PHE A 125 -15.58 -13.05 3.90
N LEU A 126 -15.60 -12.04 3.03
CA LEU A 126 -14.60 -10.99 2.98
C LEU A 126 -15.28 -9.63 3.04
N PHE A 127 -14.80 -8.76 3.92
CA PHE A 127 -15.24 -7.37 4.03
C PHE A 127 -14.09 -6.43 3.69
N PHE A 128 -14.31 -5.50 2.78
CA PHE A 128 -13.35 -4.44 2.44
C PHE A 128 -13.86 -3.11 2.98
N VAL A 129 -13.12 -2.53 3.93
CA VAL A 129 -13.45 -1.28 4.61
C VAL A 129 -12.40 -0.24 4.26
N SER A 130 -12.75 0.71 3.40
CA SER A 130 -11.95 1.90 3.10
C SER A 130 -12.21 2.96 4.16
N LEU A 131 -11.22 3.29 4.99
CA LEU A 131 -11.37 4.33 6.00
C LEU A 131 -11.25 5.76 5.44
N ARG A 132 -10.87 5.89 4.16
CA ARG A 132 -10.84 7.18 3.45
C ARG A 132 -12.24 7.73 3.19
N ASP A 133 -13.19 6.82 2.94
CA ASP A 133 -14.57 7.16 2.56
C ASP A 133 -15.48 7.23 3.79
N TYR A 134 -14.88 7.30 4.97
CA TYR A 134 -15.56 7.15 6.23
C TYR A 134 -16.07 8.48 6.78
N SER A 135 -17.37 8.54 7.06
CA SER A 135 -18.06 9.73 7.59
C SER A 135 -17.69 10.15 9.03
N GLY A 136 -16.74 9.44 9.66
CA GLY A 136 -16.23 9.80 10.99
C GLY A 136 -17.11 9.40 12.19
N SER A 137 -18.30 8.83 12.00
CA SER A 137 -19.33 8.73 13.07
C SER A 137 -19.28 7.52 14.01
N MET A 138 -18.47 6.50 13.71
CA MET A 138 -18.34 5.23 14.46
C MET A 138 -16.87 4.92 14.79
N CYS A 139 -16.67 4.15 15.85
CA CYS A 139 -15.33 3.84 16.36
C CYS A 139 -14.91 2.38 16.14
N ASN A 140 -15.77 1.55 15.55
CA ASN A 140 -15.59 0.10 15.45
C ASN A 140 -15.82 -0.38 14.00
N VAL A 141 -14.87 -1.15 13.48
CA VAL A 141 -14.93 -1.74 12.13
C VAL A 141 -16.17 -2.64 11.95
N SER A 142 -16.61 -3.37 12.97
CA SER A 142 -17.83 -4.20 12.86
C SER A 142 -19.08 -3.35 12.62
N GLN A 143 -19.18 -2.19 13.28
CA GLN A 143 -20.28 -1.24 13.08
C GLN A 143 -20.23 -0.65 11.67
N MET A 144 -19.03 -0.34 11.16
CA MET A 144 -18.84 0.14 9.79
C MET A 144 -19.33 -0.89 8.76
N VAL A 145 -19.02 -2.18 8.97
CA VAL A 145 -19.50 -3.27 8.12
C VAL A 145 -21.04 -3.41 8.20
N GLU A 146 -21.60 -3.48 9.41
CA GLU A 146 -23.04 -3.58 9.62
C GLU A 146 -23.81 -2.42 8.98
N ASP A 147 -23.29 -1.20 9.11
CA ASP A 147 -23.86 0.00 8.51
C ASP A 147 -23.81 -0.02 6.98
N ALA A 148 -22.68 -0.43 6.40
CA ALA A 148 -22.56 -0.58 4.95
C ALA A 148 -23.56 -1.61 4.41
N ILE A 149 -23.75 -2.73 5.11
CA ILE A 149 -24.74 -3.74 4.74
C ILE A 149 -26.17 -3.20 4.81
N LYS A 150 -26.51 -2.50 5.91
CA LYS A 150 -27.83 -1.86 6.08
C LYS A 150 -28.11 -0.84 4.97
N ARG A 151 -27.13 0.02 4.66
CA ARG A 151 -27.25 1.02 3.57
C ARG A 151 -27.47 0.38 2.20
N ASN A 152 -26.81 -0.75 1.93
CA ASN A 152 -26.95 -1.50 0.68
C ASN A 152 -28.14 -2.48 0.68
N LYS A 153 -28.92 -2.55 1.76
CA LYS A 153 -30.07 -3.46 1.92
C LYS A 153 -29.71 -4.93 1.66
N LEU A 154 -28.50 -5.33 2.00
CA LEU A 154 -28.06 -6.72 1.86
C LEU A 154 -28.64 -7.57 3.00
N PRO A 155 -29.01 -8.84 2.74
CA PRO A 155 -29.46 -9.74 3.81
C PRO A 155 -28.33 -9.94 4.81
N TRP A 156 -28.62 -9.68 6.08
CA TRP A 156 -27.65 -9.79 7.17
C TRP A 156 -28.24 -10.53 8.36
N ASP A 157 -27.41 -11.38 8.93
CA ASP A 157 -27.63 -12.00 10.22
C ASP A 157 -26.27 -12.11 10.94
N ASP A 158 -26.28 -12.00 12.26
CA ASP A 158 -25.10 -12.09 13.11
C ASP A 158 -24.43 -13.47 13.05
N SER A 159 -25.10 -14.47 12.47
CA SER A 159 -24.54 -15.76 12.12
C SER A 159 -23.36 -15.68 11.16
N VAL A 160 -23.24 -14.61 10.35
CA VAL A 160 -22.06 -14.38 9.50
C VAL A 160 -20.78 -14.42 10.31
N TRP A 161 -20.79 -13.85 11.52
CA TRP A 161 -19.65 -13.88 12.43
C TRP A 161 -19.40 -15.23 13.10
N LYS A 162 -20.12 -16.30 12.74
CA LYS A 162 -19.79 -17.69 13.10
C LYS A 162 -18.93 -18.36 12.03
N HIS A 163 -18.88 -17.81 10.82
CA HIS A 163 -18.05 -18.30 9.72
C HIS A 163 -16.65 -17.71 9.78
N LYS A 164 -15.70 -18.31 9.06
CA LYS A 164 -14.36 -17.71 8.91
C LYS A 164 -14.44 -16.47 8.01
N CYS A 165 -13.95 -15.34 8.50
CA CYS A 165 -14.02 -14.06 7.80
C CYS A 165 -12.66 -13.39 7.65
N ILE A 166 -12.45 -12.72 6.52
CA ILE A 166 -11.37 -11.73 6.35
C ILE A 166 -11.97 -10.33 6.42
N ILE A 167 -11.38 -9.45 7.22
CA ILE A 167 -11.71 -8.03 7.23
C ILE A 167 -10.49 -7.26 6.77
N LEU A 168 -10.56 -6.67 5.58
CA LEU A 168 -9.55 -5.78 5.02
C LEU A 168 -9.90 -4.36 5.42
N THR A 169 -9.01 -3.70 6.17
CA THR A 169 -9.16 -2.30 6.58
C THR A 169 -8.07 -1.49 5.90
N ASP A 170 -8.45 -0.64 4.93
CA ASP A 170 -7.52 0.20 4.19
C ASP A 170 -7.38 1.59 4.81
N ALA A 171 -6.15 2.12 4.78
CA ALA A 171 -5.81 3.49 5.14
C ALA A 171 -6.16 3.85 6.60
N ALA A 172 -5.83 2.97 7.54
CA ALA A 172 -6.12 3.22 8.96
C ALA A 172 -5.37 4.42 9.56
N ASP A 173 -4.34 4.92 8.88
CA ASP A 173 -3.71 6.19 9.19
C ASP A 173 -4.61 7.42 8.98
N GLU A 174 -5.57 7.35 8.06
CA GLU A 174 -6.51 8.44 7.74
C GLU A 174 -7.73 8.45 8.68
N TRP A 175 -7.89 7.41 9.51
CA TRP A 175 -9.00 7.34 10.45
C TRP A 175 -8.78 8.24 11.68
N HIS A 176 -9.86 8.93 12.03
CA HIS A 176 -9.95 9.80 13.19
C HIS A 176 -11.16 9.40 14.04
N HIS A 177 -11.04 9.55 15.35
CA HIS A 177 -12.10 9.16 16.27
C HIS A 177 -13.31 10.13 16.22
N PRO A 178 -14.57 9.64 16.17
CA PRO A 178 -15.79 10.47 16.10
C PRO A 178 -15.89 11.60 17.14
N ASP A 179 -15.54 11.31 18.39
CA ASP A 179 -15.67 12.26 19.52
C ASP A 179 -14.54 13.30 19.58
N ILE A 180 -13.75 13.48 18.51
CA ILE A 180 -12.76 14.55 18.41
C ILE A 180 -13.30 15.58 17.42
N PRO A 181 -14.03 16.62 17.85
CA PRO A 181 -14.07 17.87 17.11
C PRO A 181 -12.62 18.37 16.98
N PHE A 182 -12.27 18.88 15.81
CA PHE A 182 -11.04 19.65 15.64
C PHE A 182 -11.43 21.12 15.91
N PRO A 183 -11.06 21.75 17.05
CA PRO A 183 -10.21 21.29 18.16
C PRO A 183 -11.00 20.57 19.29
N PRO A 184 -10.37 19.70 20.10
CA PRO A 184 -11.07 18.78 21.00
C PRO A 184 -11.69 19.52 22.20
N PRO A 185 -13.02 19.53 22.36
CA PRO A 185 -13.63 19.89 23.62
C PRO A 185 -13.39 18.74 24.60
N CYS A 186 -13.06 19.13 25.81
CA CYS A 186 -12.96 18.29 26.98
C CYS A 186 -14.23 17.43 27.17
N GLU A 187 -13.99 16.12 27.32
CA GLU A 187 -14.84 15.11 27.97
C GLU A 187 -16.23 14.80 27.38
N SER A 188 -16.37 13.67 26.66
CA SER A 188 -17.51 12.73 26.87
C SER A 188 -17.38 11.36 26.17
N THR A 189 -17.65 10.31 26.97
CA THR A 189 -18.31 9.00 26.68
C THR A 189 -17.74 7.85 25.84
N CYS A 190 -16.77 7.95 24.92
CA CYS A 190 -16.33 6.71 24.22
C CYS A 190 -15.47 5.74 25.07
N LYS A 191 -15.88 4.46 25.14
CA LYS A 191 -15.17 3.36 25.82
C LYS A 191 -13.87 2.90 25.13
N CYS A 192 -13.60 3.39 23.93
CA CYS A 192 -12.40 3.13 23.11
C CYS A 192 -11.08 3.73 23.67
N ARG A 193 -11.11 4.33 24.87
CA ARG A 193 -10.03 5.13 25.51
C ARG A 193 -8.60 4.56 25.47
N LYS A 194 -8.37 3.26 25.25
CA LYS A 194 -7.04 2.65 25.34
C LYS A 194 -6.16 2.82 24.10
N ASP A 195 -6.73 3.04 22.91
CA ASP A 195 -5.95 3.23 21.69
C ASP A 195 -6.67 4.20 20.75
N ARG A 196 -6.35 5.49 20.87
CA ARG A 196 -6.93 6.55 20.01
C ARG A 196 -6.32 6.55 18.60
N SER A 197 -5.30 5.75 18.37
CA SER A 197 -4.60 5.75 17.10
C SER A 197 -5.37 4.96 16.04
N MET A 198 -6.11 3.91 16.39
CA MET A 198 -6.74 3.01 15.42
C MET A 198 -8.21 2.71 15.77
N PRO A 199 -9.06 2.37 14.78
CA PRO A 199 -10.42 1.92 15.06
C PRO A 199 -10.41 0.60 15.84
N LEU A 200 -11.48 0.34 16.60
CA LEU A 200 -11.65 -0.93 17.29
C LEU A 200 -11.93 -2.04 16.28
N TYR A 201 -11.16 -3.12 16.36
CA TYR A 201 -11.30 -4.31 15.52
C TYR A 201 -12.05 -5.42 16.23
N LEU A 202 -12.76 -6.24 15.46
CA LEU A 202 -13.49 -7.39 15.99
C LEU A 202 -12.50 -8.50 16.38
N GLN A 203 -12.41 -8.77 17.69
CA GLN A 203 -11.54 -9.80 18.24
C GLN A 203 -12.30 -11.12 18.38
N ARG A 204 -12.24 -11.97 17.35
CA ARG A 204 -12.80 -13.33 17.37
C ARG A 204 -11.83 -14.30 16.70
N THR A 205 -11.85 -15.56 17.12
CA THR A 205 -10.92 -16.62 16.65
C THR A 205 -11.14 -17.02 15.19
N ASN A 206 -12.31 -16.75 14.64
CA ASN A 206 -12.68 -17.02 13.25
C ASN A 206 -12.49 -15.81 12.33
N ILE A 207 -11.86 -14.73 12.79
CA ILE A 207 -11.74 -13.49 12.02
C ILE A 207 -10.26 -13.11 11.89
N THR A 208 -9.83 -12.99 10.64
CA THR A 208 -8.52 -12.44 10.28
C THR A 208 -8.69 -10.98 9.86
N ASN A 209 -8.14 -10.05 10.64
CA ASN A 209 -8.13 -8.63 10.31
C ASN A 209 -6.81 -8.29 9.60
N ILE A 210 -6.88 -7.76 8.38
CA ILE A 210 -5.72 -7.23 7.64
C ILE A 210 -5.86 -5.71 7.60
N ILE A 211 -4.89 -5.01 8.16
CA ILE A 211 -4.95 -3.57 8.39
C ILE A 211 -3.77 -2.93 7.69
N THR A 212 -4.02 -2.06 6.72
CA THR A 212 -2.97 -1.26 6.08
C THR A 212 -2.89 0.11 6.73
N ALA A 213 -1.66 0.57 6.97
CA ALA A 213 -1.41 1.91 7.46
C ALA A 213 -0.01 2.37 7.03
N ARG A 214 0.32 3.63 7.32
CA ARG A 214 1.68 4.14 7.19
C ARG A 214 2.54 3.73 8.40
N PRO A 215 3.87 3.61 8.26
CA PRO A 215 4.72 3.04 9.31
C PRO A 215 4.62 3.74 10.67
N TRP A 216 4.53 5.07 10.69
CA TRP A 216 4.45 5.83 11.94
C TRP A 216 3.16 5.58 12.73
N LYS A 217 2.08 5.21 12.03
CA LYS A 217 0.80 4.87 12.66
C LYS A 217 0.92 3.57 13.45
N LEU A 218 1.70 2.62 12.94
CA LEU A 218 1.88 1.29 13.52
C LEU A 218 3.02 1.23 14.54
N ALA A 219 4.00 2.14 14.44
CA ALA A 219 5.14 2.23 15.36
C ALA A 219 4.71 2.41 16.83
N ASN A 220 3.56 3.04 17.09
CA ASN A 220 3.06 3.30 18.43
C ASN A 220 2.14 2.20 18.98
N LEU A 221 1.86 1.15 18.20
CA LEU A 221 0.97 0.07 18.63
C LEU A 221 1.67 -0.90 19.57
N SER A 222 1.11 -1.09 20.77
CA SER A 222 1.57 -2.12 21.68
C SER A 222 1.07 -3.50 21.23
N MET A 223 1.98 -4.34 20.74
CA MET A 223 1.65 -5.66 20.19
C MET A 223 1.72 -6.73 21.28
N SER A 224 0.58 -7.07 21.89
CA SER A 224 0.52 -7.96 23.04
C SER A 224 0.28 -9.45 22.72
N ASP A 225 -0.27 -9.78 21.54
CA ASP A 225 -0.80 -11.12 21.23
C ASP A 225 0.11 -11.90 20.27
N THR A 226 0.39 -13.17 20.55
CA THR A 226 1.20 -14.09 19.71
C THR A 226 0.62 -14.33 18.31
N LEU A 227 -0.70 -14.14 18.11
CA LEU A 227 -1.37 -14.33 16.82
C LEU A 227 -1.50 -13.02 16.01
N THR A 228 -0.61 -12.08 16.28
CA THR A 228 -0.49 -10.82 15.53
C THR A 228 0.80 -10.79 14.74
N ARG A 229 0.71 -10.49 13.44
CA ARG A 229 1.88 -10.38 12.55
C ARG A 229 1.95 -9.00 11.92
N MET A 230 3.16 -8.62 11.51
CA MET A 230 3.42 -7.34 10.89
C MET A 230 4.29 -7.51 9.66
N PHE A 231 3.90 -6.83 8.59
CA PHE A 231 4.55 -6.89 7.30
C PHE A 231 4.79 -5.48 6.78
N GLU A 232 5.74 -5.35 5.87
CA GLU A 232 6.00 -4.13 5.12
C GLU A 232 5.83 -4.40 3.63
N ILE A 233 5.11 -3.52 2.94
CA ILE A 233 5.11 -3.39 1.48
C ILE A 233 6.10 -2.30 1.10
N SER A 234 7.17 -2.68 0.41
CA SER A 234 8.25 -1.78 -0.01
C SER A 234 8.14 -1.28 -1.46
N GLY A 235 7.16 -1.79 -2.22
CA GLY A 235 6.98 -1.48 -3.65
C GLY A 235 6.63 -2.74 -4.44
N VAL A 236 6.93 -2.76 -5.74
CA VAL A 236 6.72 -3.93 -6.60
C VAL A 236 7.99 -4.77 -6.76
N ILE A 237 7.84 -6.10 -6.80
CA ILE A 237 8.96 -7.04 -6.98
C ILE A 237 9.64 -6.84 -8.34
N ASN A 238 8.86 -6.49 -9.37
CA ASN A 238 9.37 -6.25 -10.71
C ASN A 238 8.77 -4.99 -11.35
N TYR A 239 9.38 -3.85 -11.05
CA TYR A 239 8.98 -2.56 -11.64
C TYR A 239 9.09 -2.52 -13.16
N LYS A 240 9.95 -3.35 -13.78
CA LYS A 240 10.08 -3.36 -15.24
C LYS A 240 8.81 -3.88 -15.88
N THR A 241 8.28 -4.99 -15.35
CA THR A 241 7.00 -5.54 -15.79
C THR A 241 5.86 -4.54 -15.59
N LEU A 242 5.85 -3.80 -14.47
CA LEU A 242 4.84 -2.76 -14.25
C LEU A 242 4.92 -1.68 -15.35
N ALA A 243 6.11 -1.14 -15.60
CA ALA A 243 6.29 -0.11 -16.63
C ALA A 243 5.91 -0.62 -18.02
N GLU A 244 6.34 -1.84 -18.39
CA GLU A 244 5.98 -2.48 -19.66
C GLU A 244 4.46 -2.66 -19.80
N ASN A 245 3.77 -3.08 -18.75
CA ASN A 245 2.31 -3.23 -18.74
C ASN A 245 1.62 -1.88 -18.97
N VAL A 246 2.06 -0.81 -18.29
CA VAL A 246 1.50 0.53 -18.45
C VAL A 246 1.76 1.07 -19.87
N ILE A 247 2.97 0.93 -20.39
CA ILE A 247 3.30 1.35 -21.77
C ILE A 247 2.44 0.59 -22.78
N THR A 248 2.25 -0.72 -22.58
CA THR A 248 1.42 -1.55 -23.46
C THR A 248 -0.02 -1.06 -23.46
N VAL A 249 -0.59 -0.77 -22.28
CA VAL A 249 -1.96 -0.25 -22.14
C VAL A 249 -2.12 1.10 -22.85
N LEU A 250 -1.18 2.02 -22.64
CA LEU A 250 -1.20 3.34 -23.29
C LEU A 250 -1.07 3.22 -24.82
N ALA A 251 -0.15 2.38 -25.29
CA ALA A 251 0.07 2.15 -26.71
C ALA A 251 -1.10 1.47 -27.42
N GLU A 252 -1.79 0.53 -26.77
CA GLU A 252 -3.00 -0.06 -27.32
C GLU A 252 -4.13 0.96 -27.47
N LYS A 253 -4.29 1.86 -26.49
CA LYS A 253 -5.26 2.96 -26.57
C LYS A 253 -5.00 3.85 -27.79
N ASP A 254 -3.74 4.16 -28.05
CA ASP A 254 -3.34 5.05 -29.13
C ASP A 254 -3.14 4.33 -30.48
N GLY A 255 -3.47 3.03 -30.56
CA GLY A 255 -3.35 2.23 -31.78
C GLY A 255 -1.91 2.00 -32.26
N ILE A 256 -0.93 2.11 -31.36
CA ILE A 256 0.50 2.00 -31.65
C ILE A 256 0.92 0.54 -31.82
N SER A 257 1.81 0.29 -32.79
CA SER A 257 2.29 -1.05 -33.12
C SER A 257 3.12 -1.70 -32.00
N LYS A 258 3.20 -3.03 -31.96
CA LYS A 258 4.03 -3.77 -30.99
C LYS A 258 5.52 -3.47 -31.09
N ASN A 259 6.02 -3.11 -32.28
CA ASN A 259 7.43 -2.76 -32.43
C ASN A 259 7.71 -1.40 -31.77
N ASP A 260 6.82 -0.43 -31.98
CA ASP A 260 6.94 0.89 -31.38
C ASP A 260 6.73 0.85 -29.86
N GLN A 261 5.86 -0.04 -29.36
CA GLN A 261 5.74 -0.37 -27.94
C GLN A 261 7.09 -0.78 -27.33
N LYS A 262 7.80 -1.69 -28.01
CA LYS A 262 9.09 -2.18 -27.56
C LYS A 262 10.15 -1.08 -27.57
N CYS A 263 10.17 -0.23 -28.60
CA CYS A 263 11.04 0.95 -28.65
C CYS A 263 10.76 1.90 -27.48
N ASN A 264 9.49 2.21 -27.20
CA ASN A 264 9.10 3.06 -26.08
C ASN A 264 9.55 2.50 -24.72
N CYS A 265 9.49 1.18 -24.52
CA CYS A 265 10.01 0.55 -23.31
C CYS A 265 11.53 0.72 -23.18
N ILE A 266 12.28 0.49 -24.27
CA ILE A 266 13.74 0.63 -24.28
C ILE A 266 14.12 2.07 -23.96
N ASP A 267 13.55 3.03 -24.67
CA ASP A 267 13.84 4.46 -24.50
C ASP A 267 13.51 4.93 -23.07
N PHE A 268 12.38 4.46 -22.51
CA PHE A 268 12.00 4.76 -21.14
C PHE A 268 13.06 4.26 -20.15
N PHE A 269 13.48 2.99 -20.24
CA PHE A 269 14.47 2.44 -19.31
C PHE A 269 15.86 3.03 -19.49
N ASP A 270 16.24 3.40 -20.71
CA ASP A 270 17.50 4.11 -20.97
C ASP A 270 17.48 5.50 -20.34
N LYS A 271 16.35 6.21 -20.41
CA LYS A 271 16.20 7.51 -19.72
C LYS A 271 16.19 7.34 -18.19
N ILE A 272 15.45 6.37 -17.63
CA ILE A 272 15.51 6.04 -16.20
C ILE A 272 16.94 5.76 -15.73
N LYS A 273 17.72 5.04 -16.54
CA LYS A 273 19.11 4.70 -16.23
C LYS A 273 20.01 5.93 -16.26
N THR A 274 19.84 6.76 -17.28
CA THR A 274 20.58 8.02 -17.47
C THR A 274 20.32 8.99 -16.32
N GLU A 275 19.07 9.11 -15.90
CA GLU A 275 18.62 9.98 -14.79
C GLU A 275 18.81 9.36 -13.40
N ARG A 276 19.30 8.12 -13.30
CA ARG A 276 19.55 7.39 -12.04
C ARG A 276 18.30 7.21 -11.15
N LEU A 277 17.14 6.94 -11.75
CA LEU A 277 15.84 6.86 -11.05
C LEU A 277 15.40 5.43 -10.70
N GLN A 278 16.29 4.44 -10.81
CA GLN A 278 15.94 3.01 -10.68
C GLN A 278 15.30 2.67 -9.33
N ASN A 279 15.73 3.33 -8.25
CA ASN A 279 15.19 3.08 -6.92
C ASN A 279 13.78 3.66 -6.77
N LEU A 280 13.48 4.79 -7.40
CA LEU A 280 12.18 5.47 -7.28
C LEU A 280 11.07 4.71 -8.00
N ILE A 281 11.37 4.12 -9.16
CA ILE A 281 10.39 3.36 -9.93
C ILE A 281 10.00 2.02 -9.30
N THR A 282 10.65 1.61 -8.21
CA THR A 282 10.17 0.49 -7.38
C THR A 282 8.84 0.82 -6.69
N VAL A 283 8.56 2.10 -6.45
CA VAL A 283 7.28 2.58 -5.94
C VAL A 283 6.28 2.62 -7.10
N PRO A 284 5.24 1.76 -7.11
CA PRO A 284 4.35 1.63 -8.26
C PRO A 284 3.68 2.95 -8.67
N ALA A 285 3.21 3.78 -7.72
CA ALA A 285 2.61 5.07 -8.07
C ALA A 285 3.57 5.99 -8.86
N VAL A 286 4.84 6.05 -8.44
CA VAL A 286 5.89 6.82 -9.12
C VAL A 286 6.18 6.23 -10.48
N CYS A 287 6.30 4.90 -10.59
CA CYS A 287 6.50 4.19 -11.84
C CYS A 287 5.43 4.56 -12.88
N VAL A 288 4.14 4.41 -12.52
CA VAL A 288 3.02 4.72 -13.44
C VAL A 288 3.04 6.19 -13.86
N GLN A 289 3.31 7.11 -12.93
CA GLN A 289 3.36 8.54 -13.24
C GLN A 289 4.53 8.89 -14.18
N LEU A 290 5.73 8.34 -13.95
CA LEU A 290 6.89 8.55 -14.80
C LEU A 290 6.70 7.96 -16.19
N VAL A 291 6.12 6.75 -16.29
CA VAL A 291 5.78 6.14 -17.58
C VAL A 291 4.79 7.03 -18.33
N HIS A 292 3.73 7.48 -17.68
CA HIS A 292 2.74 8.35 -18.31
C HIS A 292 3.37 9.65 -18.81
N GLN A 293 4.20 10.30 -17.99
CA GLN A 293 4.88 11.55 -18.37
C GLN A 293 5.84 11.34 -19.54
N PHE A 294 6.65 10.28 -19.49
CA PHE A 294 7.53 9.92 -20.59
C PHE A 294 6.74 9.62 -21.87
N TYR A 295 5.63 8.88 -21.74
CA TYR A 295 4.83 8.46 -22.88
C TYR A 295 4.17 9.66 -23.58
N VAL A 296 3.60 10.59 -22.80
CA VAL A 296 2.89 11.77 -23.33
C VAL A 296 3.86 12.85 -23.82
N TRP A 297 4.92 13.14 -23.04
CA TRP A 297 5.75 14.33 -23.24
C TRP A 297 7.17 14.02 -23.69
N ARG A 298 7.61 12.75 -23.66
CA ARG A 298 9.00 12.33 -23.86
C ARG A 298 9.99 13.00 -22.89
N LEU A 299 9.48 13.50 -21.76
CA LEU A 299 10.24 14.21 -20.73
C LEU A 299 10.10 13.50 -19.38
N ILE A 300 11.22 13.42 -18.65
CA ILE A 300 11.26 12.93 -17.26
C ILE A 300 11.66 14.05 -16.29
N GLU A 301 12.48 15.01 -16.73
CA GLU A 301 13.14 16.03 -15.89
C GLU A 301 12.16 16.96 -15.11
N GLY A 302 11.00 17.31 -15.67
CA GLY A 302 9.99 18.14 -14.98
C GLY A 302 9.01 17.37 -14.08
N SER A 303 8.93 16.04 -14.24
CA SER A 303 7.95 15.19 -13.55
C SER A 303 8.39 14.83 -12.12
N LEU A 304 9.70 14.75 -11.89
CA LEU A 304 10.25 14.46 -10.58
C LEU A 304 9.88 15.54 -9.58
N CYS A 305 9.97 16.83 -9.91
CA CYS A 305 9.64 17.88 -8.95
C CYS A 305 8.18 17.82 -8.46
N ALA A 306 7.19 17.61 -9.33
CA ALA A 306 5.79 17.54 -8.91
C ALA A 306 5.43 16.24 -8.16
N ILE A 307 5.98 15.11 -8.60
CA ILE A 307 5.77 13.80 -7.94
C ILE A 307 6.47 13.77 -6.59
N TYR A 308 7.69 14.31 -6.55
CA TYR A 308 8.54 14.32 -5.39
C TYR A 308 8.14 15.41 -4.40
N ILE A 309 7.64 16.60 -4.79
CA ILE A 309 7.04 17.57 -3.84
C ILE A 309 5.90 16.92 -3.06
N ASN A 310 4.97 16.24 -3.75
CA ASN A 310 3.89 15.53 -3.08
C ASN A 310 4.37 14.39 -2.17
N MET A 311 5.48 13.71 -2.51
CA MET A 311 6.09 12.71 -1.63
C MET A 311 6.97 13.31 -0.51
N LEU A 312 7.60 14.47 -0.76
CA LEU A 312 8.47 15.19 0.18
C LEU A 312 7.63 15.82 1.28
N ASP A 313 6.52 16.48 0.94
CA ASP A 313 5.57 17.02 1.92
C ASP A 313 5.10 15.91 2.88
N MET A 314 4.91 14.69 2.35
CA MET A 314 4.52 13.51 3.14
C MET A 314 5.66 12.94 3.98
N HIS A 315 6.91 12.96 3.50
CA HIS A 315 8.09 12.53 4.27
C HIS A 315 8.51 13.57 5.32
N ILE A 316 8.34 14.86 5.04
CA ILE A 316 8.52 15.97 5.98
C ILE A 316 7.49 15.82 7.10
N ALA A 317 6.21 15.55 6.80
CA ALA A 317 5.21 15.24 7.84
C ALA A 317 5.61 14.04 8.73
N LYS A 318 6.22 12.98 8.15
CA LYS A 318 6.76 11.80 8.87
C LYS A 318 7.95 12.16 9.78
N GLY A 319 8.78 13.13 9.37
CA GLY A 319 9.92 13.64 10.15
C GLY A 319 9.50 14.58 11.28
N LEU A 320 8.56 15.50 11.01
CA LEU A 320 8.05 16.49 11.96
C LEU A 320 7.28 15.85 13.13
N GLN A 321 6.53 14.76 12.88
CA GLN A 321 5.85 14.01 13.94
C GLN A 321 6.81 13.24 14.86
N LYS A 322 7.96 12.76 14.36
CA LYS A 322 9.00 12.16 15.23
C LYS A 322 9.58 13.19 16.21
N LEU A 323 9.43 14.48 15.91
CA LEU A 323 9.91 15.59 16.73
C LEU A 323 8.80 16.24 17.59
N GLN A 324 7.56 15.73 17.56
CA GLN A 324 6.39 16.32 18.26
C GLN A 324 6.14 17.81 17.95
N ILE A 325 6.34 18.23 16.71
CA ILE A 325 6.09 19.63 16.35
C ILE A 325 4.75 19.72 15.62
N GLU A 326 3.80 20.48 16.19
CA GLU A 326 2.37 20.45 15.86
C GLU A 326 1.94 21.46 14.78
N GLU A 327 2.74 22.49 14.46
CA GLU A 327 2.46 23.47 13.39
C GLU A 327 3.74 23.84 12.64
N PHE A 328 3.68 23.90 11.30
CA PHE A 328 4.79 24.34 10.46
C PHE A 328 4.33 25.10 9.22
N ASP A 329 5.03 26.20 8.95
CA ASP A 329 4.88 27.01 7.75
C ASP A 329 5.82 26.48 6.65
N THR A 330 5.26 26.12 5.50
CA THR A 330 5.94 25.37 4.42
C THR A 330 6.98 26.19 3.65
N GLU A 331 7.10 27.50 3.91
CA GLU A 331 7.96 28.40 3.12
C GLU A 331 9.42 28.50 3.61
N GLU A 332 9.74 28.05 4.82
CA GLU A 332 11.07 28.25 5.45
C GLU A 332 11.75 26.97 5.96
N ILE A 333 11.80 25.90 5.14
CA ILE A 333 12.69 24.77 5.47
C ILE A 333 14.13 25.14 5.12
N CYS A 334 14.94 25.45 6.14
CA CYS A 334 16.39 25.49 5.99
C CYS A 334 16.89 24.04 5.86
N VAL A 335 17.38 23.66 4.67
CA VAL A 335 17.86 22.29 4.36
C VAL A 335 18.90 21.78 5.37
N THR A 336 19.57 22.67 6.10
CA THR A 336 20.48 22.35 7.22
C THR A 336 19.78 21.60 8.36
N ASP A 337 18.51 21.87 8.66
CA ASP A 337 17.86 21.41 9.88
C ASP A 337 17.32 19.97 9.77
N ILE A 338 17.13 19.49 8.54
CA ILE A 338 16.70 18.11 8.24
C ILE A 338 17.86 17.17 7.90
N THR A 339 19.08 17.71 7.75
CA THR A 339 20.32 16.96 7.42
C THR A 339 20.59 15.77 8.35
N PRO A 340 20.41 15.89 9.67
CA PRO A 340 20.65 14.77 10.59
C PRO A 340 19.65 13.62 10.43
N ILE A 341 18.50 13.87 9.79
CA ILE A 341 17.33 12.97 9.77
C ILE A 341 17.33 12.09 8.51
N ILE A 342 17.72 12.66 7.37
CA ILE A 342 17.64 12.00 6.05
C ILE A 342 19.01 11.55 5.53
N GLY A 343 20.09 11.87 6.25
CA GLY A 343 21.46 11.56 5.88
C GLY A 343 22.05 12.59 4.93
N THR A 344 23.37 12.72 4.97
CA THR A 344 24.14 13.73 4.22
C THR A 344 24.05 13.56 2.71
N GLU A 345 24.06 12.32 2.18
CA GLU A 345 23.88 12.08 0.74
C GLU A 345 22.51 12.52 0.23
N THR A 346 21.44 12.20 0.96
CA THR A 346 20.06 12.64 0.63
C THR A 346 19.93 14.16 0.75
N THR A 347 20.64 14.77 1.70
CA THR A 347 20.64 16.22 1.91
C THR A 347 21.38 16.95 0.79
N GLU A 348 22.52 16.44 0.34
CA GLU A 348 23.26 17.02 -0.79
C GLU A 348 22.47 16.85 -2.10
N TYR A 349 21.80 15.71 -2.28
CA TYR A 349 20.87 15.48 -3.38
C TYR A 349 19.70 16.47 -3.35
N LEU A 350 19.06 16.67 -2.18
CA LEU A 350 18.00 17.64 -1.99
C LEU A 350 18.48 19.08 -2.16
N ARG A 351 19.68 19.43 -1.69
CA ARG A 351 20.25 20.77 -1.85
C ARG A 351 20.52 21.08 -3.33
N ALA A 352 21.14 20.14 -4.05
CA ALA A 352 21.37 20.27 -5.48
C ALA A 352 20.06 20.37 -6.29
N HIS A 353 19.05 19.57 -5.93
CA HIS A 353 17.73 19.60 -6.58
C HIS A 353 16.88 20.81 -6.18
N TRP A 354 16.96 21.29 -4.93
CA TRP A 354 16.26 22.49 -4.47
C TRP A 354 16.78 23.74 -5.16
N THR A 355 18.09 23.81 -5.40
CA THR A 355 18.67 24.83 -6.27
C THR A 355 18.07 24.74 -7.68
N LEU A 356 17.96 23.54 -8.25
CA LEU A 356 17.34 23.30 -9.56
C LEU A 356 15.84 23.70 -9.61
N VAL A 357 15.08 23.38 -8.57
CA VAL A 357 13.64 23.71 -8.41
C VAL A 357 13.45 25.22 -8.30
N ARG A 358 14.29 25.92 -7.53
CA ARG A 358 14.29 27.39 -7.46
C ARG A 358 14.66 28.01 -8.81
N SER A 359 15.66 27.47 -9.50
CA SER A 359 16.04 27.92 -10.84
C SER A 359 14.91 27.72 -11.86
N ALA A 360 14.16 26.61 -11.77
CA ALA A 360 13.01 26.34 -12.61
C ALA A 360 11.81 27.25 -12.28
N LYS A 361 11.51 27.52 -11.00
CA LYS A 361 10.49 28.50 -10.59
C LYS A 361 10.82 29.91 -11.08
N CYS A 362 12.09 30.32 -11.07
CA CYS A 362 12.51 31.62 -11.60
C CYS A 362 12.49 31.68 -13.14
N ALA A 363 12.45 30.55 -13.85
CA ALA A 363 12.36 30.49 -15.31
C ALA A 363 10.91 30.43 -15.82
N CYS A 364 9.93 30.22 -14.94
CA CYS A 364 8.50 30.16 -15.25
C CYS A 364 7.71 31.41 -14.80
N VAL A 365 8.41 32.52 -14.51
CA VAL A 365 7.81 33.85 -14.28
C VAL A 365 8.11 34.75 -15.48
#